data_AF-A0A2U3AJP8-F1
#
_entry.id   AF-A0A2U3AJP8-F1
#
_cell.length_a   1.000
_cell.length_b   1.000
_cell.length_c   1.000
_cell.angle_alpha   90.00
_cell.angle_beta   90.00
_cell.angle_gamma   90.00
#
_symmetry.space_group_name_H-M   'P 1'
#
loop_
_entity.id
_entity.type
_entity.pdbx_description
1 polymer ?
#
loop_
_entity_poly.entity_id
_entity_poly.type
_entity_poly.pdbx_seq_one_letter_code
_entity_poly.pdbx_strand_id
1 'polypeptide(L)'
;MAELFPKEHVLGFIGSIILTFAALSVIWIDDISLIGGLVILWITALAQASLQLVLFMHIGETADKKALYISTIYAVVVGLLTVFGSLLAMIWGY
;
A
#
# COMPACT_ATOMS: atom_id res chain seq x y z
N MET A 1 -24.15 22.85 2.08
CA MET A 1 -23.99 21.60 1.30
C MET A 1 -22.59 21.42 0.70
N ALA A 2 -21.82 22.49 0.43
CA ALA A 2 -20.44 22.38 -0.10
C ALA A 2 -19.38 21.91 0.93
N GLU A 3 -19.72 21.90 2.22
CA GLU A 3 -18.82 21.53 3.33
C GLU A 3 -18.89 20.05 3.71
N LEU A 4 -19.90 19.32 3.19
CA LEU A 4 -20.07 17.88 3.36
C LEU A 4 -19.43 17.06 2.24
N PHE A 5 -18.80 17.71 1.25
CA PHE A 5 -18.06 16.99 0.22
C PHE A 5 -16.69 16.59 0.78
N PRO A 6 -16.43 15.28 0.97
CA PRO A 6 -15.17 14.83 1.52
C PRO A 6 -14.08 14.91 0.45
N LYS A 7 -13.54 16.11 0.25
CA LYS A 7 -12.54 16.41 -0.79
C LYS A 7 -11.30 15.51 -0.66
N GLU A 8 -10.91 15.17 0.56
CA GLU A 8 -9.76 14.31 0.84
C GLU A 8 -10.00 12.86 0.43
N HIS A 9 -11.20 12.31 0.68
CA HIS A 9 -11.57 10.98 0.19
C HIS A 9 -11.64 10.93 -1.34
N VAL A 10 -12.17 11.98 -1.98
CA VAL A 10 -12.24 12.05 -3.46
C VAL A 10 -10.83 12.13 -4.06
N LEU A 11 -9.94 12.93 -3.47
CA LEU A 11 -8.55 13.02 -3.93
C LEU A 11 -7.81 11.69 -3.75
N GLY A 12 -7.99 11.03 -2.60
CA GLY A 12 -7.44 9.71 -2.36
C GLY A 12 -7.97 8.65 -3.33
N PHE A 13 -9.27 8.69 -3.63
CA PHE A 13 -9.87 7.77 -4.59
C PHE A 13 -9.34 7.97 -6.01
N ILE A 14 -9.19 9.22 -6.47
CA ILE A 14 -8.60 9.49 -7.79
C ILE A 14 -7.14 9.04 -7.83
N GLY A 15 -6.37 9.34 -6.77
CA GLY A 15 -4.98 8.90 -6.65
C GLY A 15 -4.83 7.37 -6.68
N SER A 16 -5.73 6.65 -6.02
CA SER A 16 -5.71 5.18 -6.01
C SER A 16 -6.08 4.61 -7.39
N ILE A 17 -7.02 5.22 -8.11
CA ILE A 17 -7.33 4.82 -9.49
C ILE A 17 -6.10 4.97 -10.40
N ILE A 18 -5.43 6.12 -10.33
CA ILE A 18 -4.25 6.41 -11.17
C ILE A 18 -3.13 5.41 -10.90
N LEU A 19 -2.81 5.15 -9.63
CA LEU A 19 -1.77 4.20 -9.26
C LEU A 19 -2.12 2.77 -9.69
N THR A 20 -3.39 2.39 -9.65
CA THR A 20 -3.84 1.06 -10.11
C THR A 20 -3.71 0.92 -11.62
N PHE A 21 -4.10 1.94 -12.39
CA PHE A 21 -3.89 1.94 -13.84
C PHE A 21 -2.40 1.97 -14.22
N ALA A 22 -1.56 2.66 -13.45
CA ALA A 22 -0.12 2.65 -13.64
C ALA A 22 0.50 1.27 -13.35
N ALA A 23 -0.01 0.53 -12.36
CA ALA A 23 0.40 -0.85 -12.13
C ALA A 23 -0.09 -1.78 -13.25
N LEU A 24 -1.33 -1.59 -13.72
CA LEU A 24 -1.92 -2.37 -14.80
C LEU A 24 -1.14 -2.19 -16.11
N SER A 25 -0.68 -0.97 -16.42
CA SER A 25 0.04 -0.70 -17.67
C SER A 25 1.32 -1.51 -17.82
N VAL A 26 1.95 -1.93 -16.71
CA VAL A 26 3.13 -2.82 -16.73
C VAL A 26 2.85 -4.14 -17.44
N ILE A 27 1.61 -4.64 -17.38
CA ILE A 27 1.21 -5.92 -18.00
C ILE A 27 0.92 -5.74 -19.50
N TRP A 28 0.56 -4.54 -19.93
CA TRP A 28 0.14 -4.25 -21.30
C TRP A 28 1.28 -3.74 -22.19
N ILE A 29 2.44 -3.45 -21.63
CA ILE A 29 3.62 -2.99 -22.37
C ILE A 29 4.55 -4.19 -22.58
N ASP A 30 4.64 -4.64 -23.83
CA ASP A 30 5.38 -5.86 -24.20
C ASP A 30 6.91 -5.77 -23.99
N ASP A 31 7.48 -4.56 -24.00
CA ASP A 31 8.94 -4.36 -23.95
C ASP A 31 9.52 -4.15 -22.53
N ILE A 32 8.75 -4.41 -21.47
CA ILE A 32 9.25 -4.27 -20.10
C ILE A 32 9.97 -5.56 -19.66
N SER A 33 11.25 -5.42 -19.29
CA SER A 33 12.00 -6.51 -18.64
C SER A 33 11.33 -6.97 -17.34
N LEU A 34 11.43 -8.27 -17.02
CA LEU A 34 10.83 -8.85 -15.81
C LEU A 34 11.23 -8.09 -14.52
N ILE A 35 12.51 -7.72 -14.41
CA ILE A 35 13.02 -6.96 -13.26
C ILE A 35 12.42 -5.55 -13.25
N GLY A 36 12.39 -4.87 -14.40
CA GLY A 36 11.79 -3.54 -14.52
C GLY A 36 10.31 -3.53 -14.14
N GLY A 37 9.55 -4.52 -14.61
CA GLY A 37 8.12 -4.66 -14.28
C GLY A 37 7.90 -4.90 -12.80
N LEU A 38 8.66 -5.81 -12.18
CA LEU A 38 8.61 -6.06 -10.74
C LEU A 38 8.91 -4.80 -9.92
N VAL A 39 9.94 -4.03 -10.28
CA VAL A 39 10.29 -2.79 -9.58
C VAL A 39 9.13 -1.79 -9.64
N ILE A 40 8.52 -1.60 -10.81
CA ILE A 40 7.37 -0.69 -10.96
C ILE A 40 6.18 -1.18 -10.11
N LEU A 41 5.88 -2.48 -10.14
CA LEU A 41 4.81 -3.07 -9.35
C LEU A 41 5.04 -2.91 -7.83
N TRP A 42 6.28 -3.12 -7.36
CA TRP A 42 6.62 -2.92 -5.96
C TRP A 42 6.48 -1.46 -5.52
N ILE A 43 6.96 -0.51 -6.34
CA ILE A 43 6.85 0.93 -6.04
C ILE A 43 5.39 1.36 -6.01
N THR A 44 4.61 0.98 -7.03
CA THR A 44 3.17 1.32 -7.11
C THR A 44 2.38 0.70 -5.96
N ALA A 45 2.69 -0.54 -5.55
CA ALA A 45 2.07 -1.20 -4.41
C ALA A 45 2.38 -0.49 -3.07
N LEU A 46 3.65 -0.10 -2.83
CA LEU A 46 4.03 0.65 -1.63
C LEU A 46 3.40 2.05 -1.59
N ALA A 47 3.34 2.73 -2.75
CA ALA A 47 2.66 4.01 -2.88
C ALA A 47 1.15 3.87 -2.58
N GLN A 48 0.51 2.80 -3.06
CA GLN A 48 -0.89 2.51 -2.75
C GLN A 48 -1.15 2.25 -1.27
N ALA A 49 -0.33 1.40 -0.64
CA ALA A 49 -0.45 1.13 0.79
C ALA A 49 -0.30 2.43 1.60
N SER A 50 0.62 3.31 1.21
CA SER A 50 0.84 4.61 1.85
C SER A 50 -0.37 5.54 1.66
N LEU A 51 -0.90 5.63 0.44
CA LEU A 51 -2.10 6.40 0.14
C LEU A 51 -3.29 5.93 0.99
N GLN A 52 -3.46 4.61 1.14
CA GLN A 52 -4.50 4.02 1.98
C GLN A 52 -4.37 4.40 3.45
N LEU A 53 -3.15 4.35 3.99
CA LEU A 53 -2.87 4.71 5.37
C LEU A 53 -3.10 6.21 5.66
N VAL A 54 -2.75 7.10 4.73
CA VAL A 54 -2.86 8.54 4.95
C VAL A 54 -4.26 9.07 4.63
N LEU A 55 -4.80 8.77 3.44
CA LEU A 55 -6.04 9.39 2.93
C LEU A 55 -7.32 8.60 3.23
N PHE A 56 -7.24 7.31 3.55
CA PHE A 56 -8.43 6.53 3.90
C PHE A 56 -8.52 6.26 5.40
N MET A 57 -7.38 6.02 6.06
CA MET A 57 -7.38 5.81 7.51
C MET A 57 -7.27 7.11 8.34
N HIS A 58 -7.07 8.29 7.74
CA HIS A 58 -6.95 9.60 8.42
C HIS A 58 -6.11 9.54 9.70
N ILE A 59 -5.05 8.73 9.66
CA ILE A 59 -4.27 8.31 10.82
C ILE A 59 -3.62 9.50 11.56
N GLY A 60 -3.43 10.62 10.84
CA GLY A 60 -2.82 11.84 11.36
C GLY A 60 -3.78 12.85 12.01
N GLU A 61 -5.09 12.73 11.78
CA GLU A 61 -6.08 13.73 12.21
C GLU A 61 -6.71 13.43 13.58
N THR A 62 -6.46 12.23 14.11
CA THR A 62 -6.98 11.80 15.41
C THR A 62 -6.07 12.22 16.55
N ALA A 63 -6.65 12.51 17.72
CA ALA A 63 -5.90 12.87 18.94
C ALA A 63 -4.85 11.80 19.31
N ASP A 64 -5.17 10.52 19.04
CA ASP A 64 -4.33 9.36 19.32
C ASP A 64 -3.46 8.90 18.14
N LYS A 65 -3.10 9.81 17.22
CA LYS A 65 -2.28 9.50 16.03
C LYS A 65 -1.03 8.65 16.34
N LYS A 66 -0.34 8.93 17.45
CA LYS A 66 0.86 8.18 17.86
C LYS A 66 0.55 6.71 18.16
N ALA A 67 -0.56 6.44 18.85
CA ALA A 67 -0.97 5.08 19.17
C ALA A 67 -1.37 4.31 17.90
N LEU A 68 -2.08 4.96 16.96
CA LEU A 68 -2.43 4.35 15.69
C LEU A 68 -1.20 4.06 14.82
N TYR A 69 -0.25 4.99 14.71
CA TYR A 69 0.99 4.75 13.96
C TYR A 69 1.78 3.56 14.54
N ILE A 70 1.90 3.48 15.87
CA ILE A 70 2.61 2.38 16.53
C ILE A 70 1.88 1.05 16.30
N SER A 71 0.55 1.01 16.41
CA SER A 71 -0.22 -0.22 16.21
C SER A 71 -0.16 -0.69 14.76
N THR A 72 -0.24 0.23 13.79
CA THR A 72 -0.08 -0.10 12.36
C THR A 72 1.31 -0.64 12.05
N ILE A 73 2.37 0.02 12.53
CA ILE A 73 3.75 -0.47 12.33
C ILE A 73 3.92 -1.85 12.98
N TYR A 74 3.41 -2.04 14.20
CA TYR A 74 3.43 -3.33 14.87
C TYR A 74 2.72 -4.41 14.05
N ALA A 75 1.54 -4.12 13.50
CA ALA A 75 0.80 -5.05 12.65
C ALA A 75 1.57 -5.41 11.37
N VAL A 76 2.22 -4.43 10.73
CA VAL A 76 3.06 -4.67 9.55
C VAL A 76 4.25 -5.57 9.89
N VAL A 77 4.93 -5.34 11.02
CA VAL A 77 6.06 -6.17 11.46
C VAL A 77 5.60 -7.60 11.72
N VAL A 78 4.50 -7.80 12.46
CA VAL A 78 3.95 -9.14 12.72
C VAL A 78 3.57 -9.82 11.40
N GLY A 79 2.96 -9.09 10.46
CA GLY A 79 2.64 -9.61 9.12
C GLY A 79 3.89 -10.07 8.36
N LEU A 80 4.94 -9.25 8.33
CA LEU A 80 6.20 -9.60 7.68
C LEU A 80 6.87 -10.83 8.33
N LEU A 81 6.92 -10.88 9.67
CA LEU A 81 7.47 -12.02 10.40
C LEU A 81 6.68 -13.30 10.11
N THR A 82 5.35 -13.20 9.98
CA THR A 82 4.50 -14.34 9.67
C THR A 82 4.74 -14.85 8.26
N VAL A 83 4.78 -13.95 7.26
CA VAL A 83 5.01 -14.32 5.86
C VAL A 83 6.42 -14.90 5.69
N PHE A 84 7.46 -14.20 6.12
CA PHE A 84 8.83 -14.68 5.99
C PHE A 84 9.12 -15.91 6.84
N GLY A 85 8.57 -15.99 8.06
CA GLY A 85 8.70 -17.16 8.92
C GLY A 85 8.05 -18.40 8.31
N SER A 86 6.88 -18.24 7.68
CA SER A 86 6.20 -19.33 6.97
C SER A 86 6.98 -19.77 5.74
N LEU A 87 7.46 -18.81 4.92
CA LEU A 87 8.30 -19.11 3.77
C LEU A 87 9.60 -19.81 4.18
N LEU A 88 10.25 -19.36 5.25
CA LEU A 88 11.44 -20.00 5.81
C LEU A 88 11.13 -21.42 6.26
N ALA A 89 10.04 -21.65 6.99
CA ALA A 89 9.65 -22.99 7.43
C ALA A 89 9.37 -23.94 6.25
N MET A 90 8.75 -23.45 5.17
CA MET A 90 8.51 -24.24 3.96
C MET A 90 9.78 -24.56 3.19
N ILE A 91 10.77 -23.66 3.18
CA ILE A 91 12.07 -23.86 2.52
C ILE A 91 13.01 -24.72 3.37
N TRP A 92 12.95 -24.57 4.69
CA TRP A 92 13.80 -25.28 5.67
C TRP A 92 13.26 -26.66 6.05
N GLY A 93 12.07 -27.04 5.56
CA GLY A 93 11.45 -28.36 5.77
C GLY A 93 12.12 -29.52 5.01
N TYR A 94 13.46 -29.60 5.06
CA TYR A 94 14.29 -30.77 4.77
C TYR A 94 15.18 -31.07 5.98
#